data_AF-A0A250I7J3-F1
#
_entry.id   AF-A0A250I7J3-F1
#
_cell.length_a   1.000
_cell.length_b   1.000
_cell.length_c   1.000
_cell.angle_alpha   90.00
_cell.angle_beta   90.00
_cell.angle_gamma   90.00
#
_symmetry.space_group_name_H-M   'P 1'
#
loop_
_entity.id
_entity.type
_entity.pdbx_description
1 polymer ?
#
loop_
_entity_poly.entity_id
_entity_poly.type
_entity_poly.pdbx_seq_one_letter_code
_entity_poly.pdbx_strand_id
1 'polypeptide(L)'
;MPSVMRLFLPQTQLEEWALEDKADVRDGVLMVTGEDGVYPVTPAVHILQLVTGEDTNGLVTKVKTEEQLKTLGAEQMADSVLLGDTAYEVVPGYVAEVPDASSDDSGEGKPDSETDLLAAFLLNKMG
;
A
#
# COMPACT_ATOMS: atom_id res chain seq x y z
N MET A 1 0.55 15.65 -10.01
CA MET A 1 0.05 15.30 -8.66
C MET A 1 0.89 14.13 -8.22
N PRO A 2 1.55 14.16 -7.05
CA PRO A 2 2.29 13.00 -6.58
C PRO A 2 1.32 11.82 -6.52
N SER A 3 1.67 10.73 -7.20
CA SER A 3 0.90 9.49 -7.10
C SER A 3 1.06 8.97 -5.67
N VAL A 4 0.00 8.46 -5.06
CA VAL A 4 0.01 7.96 -3.68
C VAL A 4 -0.33 6.48 -3.74
N MET A 5 0.61 5.64 -3.30
CA MET A 5 0.41 4.21 -3.15
C MET A 5 -0.24 3.92 -1.81
N ARG A 6 -1.27 3.06 -1.81
CA ARG A 6 -1.88 2.56 -0.57
C ARG A 6 -1.36 1.17 -0.27
N LEU A 7 -0.65 1.03 0.84
CA LEU A 7 -0.12 -0.24 1.30
C LEU A 7 -0.90 -0.70 2.53
N PHE A 8 -1.41 -1.93 2.51
CA PHE A 8 -1.99 -2.55 3.70
C PHE A 8 -0.89 -3.23 4.52
N LEU A 9 -0.86 -2.91 5.81
CA LEU A 9 0.11 -3.38 6.79
C LEU A 9 -0.65 -4.13 7.90
N PRO A 10 -0.52 -5.46 7.99
CA PRO A 10 -1.09 -6.23 9.09
C PRO A 10 -0.57 -5.74 10.43
N GLN A 11 -1.42 -5.74 11.47
CA GLN A 11 -1.00 -5.32 12.81
C GLN A 11 0.17 -6.16 13.32
N THR A 12 0.14 -7.47 13.12
CA THR A 12 1.23 -8.38 13.51
C THR A 12 2.56 -8.05 12.84
N GLN A 13 2.52 -7.57 11.59
CA GLN A 13 3.72 -7.17 10.86
C GLN A 13 4.30 -5.86 11.39
N LEU A 14 3.44 -4.92 11.80
CA LEU A 14 3.86 -3.68 12.44
C LEU A 14 4.48 -3.93 13.81
N GLU A 15 3.90 -4.85 14.58
CA GLU A 15 4.46 -5.28 15.88
C GLU A 15 5.85 -5.88 15.71
N GLU A 16 6.05 -6.70 14.68
CA GLU A 16 7.38 -7.24 14.33
C GLU A 16 8.37 -6.12 13.95
N TRP A 17 7.96 -5.18 13.10
CA TRP A 17 8.83 -4.06 12.71
C TRP A 17 9.18 -3.14 13.88
N ALA A 18 8.25 -2.92 14.81
CA ALA A 18 8.49 -2.15 16.01
C ALA A 18 9.47 -2.87 16.94
N LEU A 19 9.37 -4.20 17.05
CA LEU A 19 10.30 -5.02 17.82
C LEU A 19 11.71 -5.06 17.20
N GLU A 20 11.79 -4.99 15.87
CA GLU A 20 13.05 -4.95 15.11
C GLU A 20 13.64 -3.54 14.96
N ASP A 21 13.06 -2.53 15.61
CA ASP A 21 13.44 -1.12 15.47
C ASP A 21 13.44 -0.63 14.00
N LYS A 22 12.63 -1.25 13.13
CA LYS A 22 12.54 -0.92 11.69
C LYS A 22 11.51 0.17 11.41
N ALA A 23 10.36 0.09 12.04
CA ALA A 23 9.28 1.07 11.89
C ALA A 23 8.30 0.95 13.07
N ASP A 24 7.66 2.05 13.44
CA ASP A 24 6.68 2.11 14.52
C ASP A 24 5.46 2.94 14.09
N VAL A 25 4.26 2.55 14.54
CA VAL A 25 3.04 3.32 14.29
C VAL A 25 2.69 4.09 15.56
N ARG A 26 2.73 5.41 15.47
CA ARG A 26 2.41 6.32 16.58
C ARG A 26 1.42 7.37 16.12
N ASP A 27 0.40 7.63 16.94
CA ASP A 27 -0.56 8.72 16.70
C ASP A 27 -1.20 8.72 15.29
N GLY A 28 -1.42 7.54 14.69
CA GLY A 28 -1.99 7.43 13.34
C GLY A 28 -1.01 7.76 12.22
N VAL A 29 0.29 7.75 12.48
CA VAL A 29 1.35 7.84 11.48
C VAL A 29 2.35 6.70 11.62
N LEU A 30 2.77 6.13 10.49
CA LEU A 30 3.89 5.20 10.40
C LEU A 30 5.19 6.00 10.34
N MET A 31 6.09 5.70 11.27
CA MET A 31 7.41 6.28 11.38
C MET A 31 8.43 5.18 11.04
N VAL A 32 9.17 5.36 9.95
CA VAL A 32 10.16 4.37 9.50
C VAL A 32 11.53 4.74 10.04
N THR A 33 12.20 3.81 10.72
CA THR A 33 13.53 4.05 11.28
C THR A 33 14.56 4.15 10.16
N GLY A 34 15.30 5.26 10.11
CA GLY A 34 16.34 5.52 9.11
C GLY A 34 15.88 6.36 7.91
N GLU A 35 14.60 6.73 7.85
CA GLU A 35 14.05 7.64 6.85
C GLU A 35 13.25 8.73 7.58
N ASP A 36 13.34 10.00 7.16
CA ASP A 36 12.55 11.11 7.73
C ASP A 36 11.09 11.11 7.19
N GLY A 37 10.59 9.92 6.85
CA GLY A 37 9.29 9.69 6.25
C GLY A 37 8.24 9.40 7.32
N VAL A 38 7.29 10.32 7.47
CA VAL A 38 6.09 10.13 8.29
C VAL A 38 4.91 9.90 7.36
N TYR A 39 4.35 8.70 7.39
CA TYR A 39 3.27 8.30 6.48
C TYR A 39 1.95 8.20 7.24
N PRO A 40 0.88 8.89 6.82
CA PRO A 40 -0.41 8.78 7.47
C PRO A 40 -0.95 7.35 7.29
N VAL A 41 -1.46 6.78 8.39
CA VAL A 41 -2.09 5.45 8.39
C VAL A 41 -3.54 5.52 8.82
N THR A 42 -4.37 4.69 8.19
CA THR A 42 -5.79 4.57 8.54
C THR A 42 -6.10 3.14 8.97
N PRO A 43 -6.79 2.93 10.11
CA PRO A 43 -7.25 1.61 10.53
C PRO A 43 -8.09 0.91 9.46
N ALA A 44 -7.71 -0.32 9.15
CA ALA A 44 -8.37 -1.13 8.13
C ALA A 44 -8.28 -2.61 8.43
N VAL A 45 -9.12 -3.39 7.76
CA VAL A 45 -9.08 -4.83 7.82
C VAL A 45 -8.95 -5.42 6.44
N HIS A 46 -8.17 -6.49 6.32
CA HIS A 46 -8.11 -7.30 5.14
C HIS A 46 -8.99 -8.54 5.33
N ILE A 47 -10.04 -8.67 4.52
CA ILE A 47 -10.91 -9.84 4.57
C ILE A 47 -10.22 -11.02 3.88
N LEU A 48 -9.89 -12.06 4.66
CA LEU A 48 -9.23 -13.27 4.16
C LEU A 48 -10.22 -14.19 3.46
N GLN A 49 -11.29 -14.55 4.16
CA GLN A 49 -12.26 -15.51 3.69
C GLN A 49 -13.62 -15.36 4.37
N LEU A 50 -14.63 -15.97 3.76
CA LEU A 50 -15.97 -16.10 4.31
C LEU A 50 -16.01 -17.30 5.27
N VAL A 51 -16.42 -17.06 6.51
CA VAL A 51 -16.57 -18.10 7.54
C VAL A 51 -17.99 -18.66 7.53
N THR A 52 -18.99 -17.78 7.50
CA THR A 52 -20.41 -18.15 7.45
C THR A 52 -21.22 -17.17 6.60
N GLY A 53 -22.28 -17.65 5.96
CA GLY A 53 -23.20 -16.83 5.15
C GLY A 53 -22.87 -16.85 3.65
N GLU A 54 -23.03 -15.71 2.97
CA GLU A 54 -22.80 -15.57 1.53
C GLU A 54 -22.09 -14.24 1.22
N ASP A 55 -21.03 -14.29 0.40
CA ASP A 55 -20.26 -13.10 -0.04
C ASP A 55 -20.99 -12.33 -1.14
N THR A 56 -22.13 -11.74 -0.78
CA THR A 56 -22.96 -10.93 -1.68
C THR A 56 -22.27 -9.66 -2.20
N ASN A 57 -21.25 -9.18 -1.49
CA ASN A 57 -20.58 -7.91 -1.79
C ASN A 57 -19.17 -8.11 -2.41
N GLY A 58 -18.71 -9.35 -2.57
CA GLY A 58 -17.37 -9.64 -3.11
C GLY A 58 -16.25 -9.07 -2.23
N LEU A 59 -16.43 -9.13 -0.91
CA LEU A 59 -15.54 -8.53 0.08
C LEU A 59 -14.32 -9.42 0.36
N VAL A 60 -14.39 -10.71 0.05
CA VAL A 60 -13.26 -11.63 0.22
C VAL A 60 -12.06 -11.12 -0.61
N THR A 61 -10.87 -11.11 0.00
CA THR A 61 -9.62 -10.52 -0.53
C THR A 61 -9.57 -8.99 -0.65
N LYS A 62 -10.58 -8.29 -0.13
CA LYS A 62 -10.61 -6.81 -0.14
C LYS A 62 -10.12 -6.25 1.18
N VAL A 63 -9.50 -5.08 1.09
CA VAL A 63 -9.19 -4.24 2.25
C VAL A 63 -10.29 -3.21 2.39
N LYS A 64 -10.84 -3.08 3.59
CA LYS A 64 -11.87 -2.09 3.95
C LYS A 64 -11.42 -1.34 5.18
N THR A 65 -11.58 -0.02 5.17
CA THR A 65 -11.35 0.78 6.38
C THR A 65 -12.48 0.55 7.39
N GLU A 66 -12.21 0.80 8.66
CA GLU A 66 -13.24 0.69 9.71
C GLU A 66 -14.47 1.56 9.39
N GLU A 67 -14.26 2.76 8.85
CA GLU A 67 -15.36 3.65 8.41
C GLU A 67 -16.20 3.05 7.29
N GLN A 68 -15.57 2.36 6.33
CA GLN A 68 -16.27 1.67 5.25
C GLN A 68 -17.08 0.49 5.79
N LEU A 69 -16.51 -0.31 6.67
CA LEU A 69 -17.23 -1.41 7.33
C LEU A 69 -18.45 -0.89 8.11
N LYS A 70 -18.25 0.16 8.90
CA LYS A 70 -19.33 0.79 9.66
C LYS A 70 -20.45 1.32 8.75
N THR A 71 -20.08 1.92 7.62
CA THR A 71 -21.04 2.40 6.62
C THR A 71 -21.81 1.26 5.96
N LEU A 72 -21.17 0.11 5.78
CA LEU A 72 -21.79 -1.12 5.28
C LEU A 72 -22.69 -1.79 6.34
N GLY A 73 -22.66 -1.35 7.60
CA GLY A 73 -23.32 -2.03 8.70
C GLY A 73 -22.60 -3.32 9.14
N ALA A 74 -21.30 -3.41 8.85
CA ALA A 74 -20.45 -4.48 9.33
C ALA A 74 -19.88 -4.14 10.72
N GLU A 75 -19.91 -5.10 11.62
CA GLU A 75 -19.31 -5.02 12.95
C GLU A 75 -17.98 -5.77 12.94
N GLN A 76 -16.88 -5.05 13.21
CA GLN A 76 -15.57 -5.66 13.39
C GLN A 76 -15.44 -6.21 14.81
N MET A 77 -15.00 -7.46 14.90
CA MET A 77 -14.71 -8.19 16.12
C MET A 77 -13.28 -8.73 16.03
N ALA A 78 -12.28 -7.95 16.43
CA ALA A 78 -10.86 -8.34 16.43
C ALA A 78 -10.36 -8.89 15.08
N ASP A 79 -10.36 -10.22 14.92
CA ASP A 79 -9.96 -11.00 13.74
C ASP A 79 -11.15 -11.49 12.88
N SER A 80 -12.35 -11.01 13.18
CA SER A 80 -13.60 -11.39 12.53
C SER A 80 -14.43 -10.16 12.18
N VAL A 81 -15.20 -10.21 11.10
CA VAL A 81 -16.16 -9.15 10.74
C VAL A 81 -17.52 -9.78 10.49
N LEU A 82 -18.55 -9.27 11.13
CA LEU A 82 -19.94 -9.67 10.89
C LEU A 82 -20.66 -8.60 10.08
N LEU A 83 -21.26 -9.00 8.97
CA LEU A 83 -22.12 -8.16 8.14
C LEU A 83 -23.51 -8.80 8.10
N GLY A 84 -24.40 -8.33 8.97
CA GLY A 84 -25.70 -8.96 9.19
C GLY A 84 -25.52 -10.40 9.68
N ASP A 85 -26.00 -11.38 8.90
CA ASP A 85 -25.87 -12.81 9.21
C ASP A 85 -24.58 -13.46 8.66
N THR A 86 -23.72 -12.68 8.00
CA THR A 86 -22.52 -13.17 7.32
C THR A 86 -21.28 -12.89 8.15
N ALA A 87 -20.46 -13.88 8.45
CA ALA A 87 -19.20 -13.70 9.16
C ALA A 87 -18.01 -13.94 8.23
N TYR A 88 -17.02 -13.07 8.32
CA TYR A 88 -15.77 -13.13 7.58
C TYR A 88 -14.59 -13.20 8.54
N GLU A 89 -13.57 -13.93 8.14
CA GLU A 89 -12.27 -13.91 8.80
C GLU A 89 -11.46 -12.76 8.22
N VAL A 90 -10.93 -11.92 9.10
CA VAL A 90 -10.20 -10.72 8.70
C VAL A 90 -8.89 -10.59 9.47
N VAL A 91 -7.94 -9.89 8.87
CA VAL A 91 -6.72 -9.49 9.57
C VAL A 91 -6.80 -7.99 9.85
N PRO A 92 -6.77 -7.58 11.13
CA PRO A 92 -6.68 -6.16 11.48
C PRO A 92 -5.31 -5.60 11.08
N GLY A 93 -5.31 -4.34 10.66
CA GLY A 93 -4.11 -3.66 10.24
C GLY A 93 -4.36 -2.20 9.92
N TYR A 94 -3.46 -1.63 9.12
CA TYR A 94 -3.47 -0.23 8.77
C TYR A 94 -3.18 -0.06 7.29
N VAL A 95 -3.84 0.89 6.65
CA VAL A 95 -3.49 1.33 5.30
C VAL A 95 -2.60 2.55 5.41
N ALA A 96 -1.35 2.42 4.99
CA ALA A 96 -0.41 3.52 4.85
C ALA A 96 -0.54 4.17 3.46
N GLU A 97 -0.59 5.49 3.44
CA GLU A 97 -0.51 6.28 2.21
C GLU A 97 0.93 6.76 2.01
N VAL A 98 1.63 6.12 1.07
CA VAL A 98 3.04 6.39 0.78
C VAL A 98 3.12 7.14 -0.55
N PRO A 99 3.87 8.26 -0.65
CA PRO A 99 4.13 8.91 -1.92
C PRO A 99 4.87 7.93 -2.85
N ASP A 100 4.35 7.81 -4.06
CA ASP A 100 4.91 6.97 -5.11
C ASP A 100 6.24 7.58 -5.56
N ALA A 101 7.34 7.08 -5.01
CA ALA A 101 8.69 7.48 -5.39
C ALA A 101 9.03 7.13 -6.86
N SER A 102 8.16 6.42 -7.58
CA SER A 102 8.37 6.01 -8.98
C SER A 102 8.03 7.11 -10.00
N SER A 103 7.71 8.33 -9.57
CA SER A 103 7.40 9.45 -10.48
C SER A 103 8.56 10.43 -10.72
N ASP A 104 9.71 10.26 -10.07
CA ASP A 104 10.91 11.09 -10.25
C ASP A 104 12.09 10.31 -10.87
N ASP A 105 11.81 9.41 -11.83
CA ASP A 105 12.79 8.96 -12.84
C ASP A 105 12.11 8.83 -14.21
N SER A 106 11.74 9.97 -14.78
CA SER A 106 11.49 10.13 -16.21
C SER A 106 11.88 11.56 -16.57
N GLY A 107 13.18 11.83 -16.46
CA GLY A 107 13.68 13.20 -16.54
C GLY A 107 15.17 13.39 -16.79
N GLU A 108 15.95 12.37 -17.11
CA GLU A 108 17.27 12.57 -17.73
C GLU A 108 17.58 11.42 -18.70
N GLY A 109 17.74 11.77 -19.98
CA GLY A 109 17.66 10.86 -21.11
C GLY A 109 18.76 9.81 -21.16
N LYS A 110 18.38 8.56 -21.45
CA LYS A 110 19.29 7.59 -22.07
C LYS A 110 19.65 8.07 -23.48
N PRO A 111 20.92 8.34 -23.79
CA PRO A 111 21.38 8.32 -25.18
C PRO A 111 21.77 6.88 -25.52
N ASP A 112 20.81 5.96 -25.56
CA ASP A 112 21.07 4.55 -25.91
C ASP A 112 20.39 4.14 -27.21
N SER A 113 20.04 5.11 -28.06
CA SER A 113 19.66 4.76 -29.43
C SER A 113 20.93 4.70 -30.27
N GLU A 114 21.23 3.51 -30.80
CA GLU A 114 22.32 3.22 -31.76
C GLU A 114 22.38 4.24 -32.93
N THR A 115 21.26 4.91 -33.19
CA THR A 115 21.09 6.03 -34.11
C THR A 115 21.97 7.25 -33.77
N ASP A 116 22.17 7.57 -32.50
CA ASP A 116 22.94 8.74 -32.06
C ASP A 116 24.45 8.47 -32.20
N LEU A 117 24.89 7.24 -31.88
CA LEU A 117 26.25 6.78 -32.16
C LEU A 117 26.55 6.74 -33.67
N LEU A 118 25.58 6.38 -34.51
CA LEU A 118 25.70 6.43 -35.97
C LEU A 118 25.81 7.88 -36.49
N ALA A 119 25.03 8.80 -35.94
CA ALA A 119 25.07 10.21 -36.32
C ALA A 119 26.42 10.86 -35.96
N ALA A 120 26.95 10.58 -34.76
CA ALA A 120 28.26 11.06 -34.33
C ALA A 120 29.40 10.51 -35.21
N PHE A 121 29.32 9.24 -35.63
CA PHE A 121 30.32 8.63 -36.52
C PHE A 121 30.27 9.23 -37.94
N LEU A 122 29.08 9.55 -38.44
CA LEU A 122 28.90 10.15 -39.76
C LEU A 122 29.44 11.60 -39.82
N LEU A 123 29.27 12.39 -38.75
CA LEU A 123 29.81 13.75 -38.68
C LEU A 123 31.34 13.79 -38.54
N ASN A 124 31.94 12.83 -37.84
CA ASN A 124 33.40 12.79 -37.62
C ASN A 124 34.22 12.34 -38.84
N LYS A 125 33.58 11.96 -39.96
CA LYS A 125 34.26 11.49 -41.18
C LYS A 125 34.27 12.50 -42.34
N MET A 126 33.76 13.72 -42.13
CA MET A 126 33.77 14.78 -43.15
C MET A 126 34.59 16.02 -42.73
N GLY A 127 35.54 15.86 -41.79
CA GLY A 127 36.56 16.85 -41.45
C GLY A 127 37.92 16.46 -42.02
#